data_AF-A0A2A8HEK1-F1
#
_entry.id   AF-A0A2A8HEK1-F1
#
_cell.length_a   1.000
_cell.length_b   1.000
_cell.length_c   1.000
_cell.angle_alpha   90.00
_cell.angle_beta   90.00
_cell.angle_gamma   90.00
#
_symmetry.space_group_name_H-M   'P 1'
#
loop_
_entity.id
_entity.type
_entity.pdbx_description
1 polymer ?
#
loop_
_entity_poly.entity_id
_entity_poly.type
_entity_poly.pdbx_seq_one_letter_code
_entity_poly.pdbx_strand_id
1 'polypeptide(L)' 'MSLVASDSKGKAVTARNIAAIKRLWFFTFREELDVSEGLTQSDVRELFLKIYNYEKSKCGKYYGSI' A
#
# COMPACT_ATOMS: atom_id res chain seq x y z
N MET A 1 -1.84 -39.28 16.11
CA MET A 1 -0.48 -38.90 15.64
C MET A 1 -0.61 -37.63 14.81
N SER A 2 0.03 -36.56 15.28
CA SER A 2 0.10 -35.24 14.65
C SER A 2 1.13 -35.23 13.51
N LEU A 3 0.89 -34.48 12.43
CA LEU A 3 1.96 -33.82 11.68
C LEU A 3 1.43 -32.60 10.89
N VAL A 4 1.69 -31.44 11.51
CA VAL A 4 2.16 -30.18 10.92
C VAL A 4 1.14 -29.32 10.17
N ALA A 5 0.58 -28.38 10.92
CA ALA A 5 0.27 -27.05 10.42
C ALA A 5 1.54 -26.44 9.79
N SER A 6 1.49 -26.12 8.51
CA SER A 6 2.37 -25.10 7.93
C SER A 6 1.50 -23.91 7.58
N ASP A 7 1.39 -23.02 8.56
CA ASP A 7 0.93 -21.66 8.42
C ASP A 7 1.75 -20.94 7.33
N SER A 8 1.07 -20.48 6.29
CA SER A 8 1.29 -19.16 5.66
C SER A 8 0.52 -19.10 4.34
N LYS A 9 -0.80 -19.26 4.41
CA LYS A 9 -1.67 -18.84 3.31
C LYS A 9 -1.71 -17.31 3.34
N GLY A 10 -0.61 -16.66 2.96
CA GLY A 10 -0.55 -15.23 2.72
C GLY A 10 -1.71 -14.88 1.82
N LYS A 11 -2.68 -14.11 2.32
CA LYS A 11 -3.89 -13.80 1.58
C LYS A 11 -3.45 -13.12 0.28
N ALA A 12 -3.62 -13.80 -0.84
CA ALA A 12 -3.25 -13.27 -2.15
C ALA A 12 -3.86 -11.87 -2.29
N VAL A 13 -3.02 -10.90 -2.69
CA VAL A 13 -3.49 -9.55 -2.95
C VAL A 13 -4.48 -9.63 -4.11
N THR A 14 -5.73 -9.25 -3.87
CA THR A 14 -6.76 -9.31 -4.90
C THR A 14 -6.48 -8.24 -5.96
N ALA A 15 -6.83 -8.50 -7.21
CA ALA A 15 -6.72 -7.51 -8.29
C ALA A 15 -7.41 -6.17 -7.93
N ARG A 16 -8.47 -6.23 -7.11
CA ARG A 16 -9.17 -5.07 -6.58
C ARG A 16 -8.29 -4.21 -5.66
N ASN A 17 -7.48 -4.83 -4.80
CA ASN A 17 -6.54 -4.10 -3.93
C ASN A 17 -5.44 -3.42 -4.77
N ILE A 18 -4.92 -4.10 -5.79
CA ILE A 18 -3.90 -3.54 -6.70
C ILE A 18 -4.47 -2.33 -7.45
N ALA A 19 -5.67 -2.44 -8.02
CA ALA A 19 -6.31 -1.33 -8.73
C ALA A 19 -6.58 -0.13 -7.81
N ALA A 20 -7.02 -0.38 -6.57
CA ALA A 20 -7.24 0.68 -5.58
C ALA A 20 -5.94 1.42 -5.25
N ILE A 21 -4.85 0.67 -4.99
CA ILE A 21 -3.58 1.29 -4.60
C ILE A 21 -2.94 2.06 -5.75
N LYS A 22 -3.03 1.56 -6.99
CA LYS A 22 -2.60 2.28 -8.19
C LYS A 22 -3.31 3.62 -8.33
N ARG A 23 -4.63 3.64 -8.11
CA ARG A 23 -5.43 4.87 -8.14
C ARG A 23 -4.97 5.85 -7.07
N LEU A 24 -4.88 5.40 -5.83
CA LEU A 24 -4.45 6.25 -4.72
C LEU A 24 -3.04 6.82 -4.98
N TRP A 25 -2.11 5.99 -5.42
CA TRP A 25 -0.75 6.40 -5.76
C TRP A 25 -0.74 7.51 -6.82
N PHE A 26 -1.46 7.31 -7.92
CA PHE A 26 -1.55 8.31 -8.98
C PHE A 26 -2.15 9.63 -8.49
N PHE A 27 -3.19 9.59 -7.65
CA PHE A 27 -3.78 10.83 -7.13
C PHE A 27 -2.84 11.58 -6.18
N THR A 28 -2.11 10.86 -5.33
CA THR A 28 -1.21 11.44 -4.32
C THR A 28 0.10 11.94 -4.93
N PHE A 29 0.74 11.14 -5.80
CA PHE A 29 2.08 11.43 -6.33
C PHE A 29 2.08 11.91 -7.78
N ARG A 30 0.98 11.74 -8.54
CA ARG A 30 0.90 12.01 -9.99
C ARG A 30 1.87 11.17 -10.83
N GLU A 31 2.18 9.98 -10.34
CA GLU A 31 3.06 9.01 -10.98
C GLU A 31 2.33 7.68 -11.20
N GLU A 32 2.75 6.89 -12.17
CA GLU A 32 2.27 5.52 -12.33
C GLU A 32 2.98 4.59 -11.35
N LEU A 33 2.22 3.69 -10.72
CA LEU A 33 2.78 2.67 -9.85
C LEU A 33 3.03 1.39 -10.66
N ASP A 34 4.31 1.04 -10.82
CA ASP A 34 4.68 -0.25 -11.39
C ASP A 34 4.43 -1.39 -10.39
N VAL A 35 3.80 -2.45 -10.88
CA VAL A 35 3.45 -3.67 -10.12
C VAL A 35 3.73 -4.93 -10.97
N SER A 36 4.58 -4.81 -11.99
CA SER A 36 4.90 -5.85 -12.97
C SER A 36 5.40 -7.16 -12.32
N GLU A 37 6.13 -7.05 -11.20
CA GLU A 37 6.62 -8.19 -10.42
C GLU A 37 5.59 -8.79 -9.45
N GLY A 38 4.37 -8.25 -9.43
CA GLY A 38 3.34 -8.57 -8.44
C GLY A 38 3.54 -7.83 -7.12
N LEU A 39 2.54 -7.89 -6.25
CA LEU A 39 2.58 -7.28 -4.92
C LEU A 39 2.25 -8.30 -3.85
N THR A 40 3.06 -8.34 -2.81
CA THR A 40 2.74 -9.04 -1.57
C THR A 40 1.83 -8.18 -0.68
N GLN A 41 1.24 -8.77 0.36
CA GLN A 41 0.48 -8.00 1.34
C GLN A 41 1.35 -6.99 2.11
N SER A 42 2.64 -7.29 2.30
CA SER A 42 3.57 -6.37 2.95
C SER A 42 3.76 -5.12 2.10
N ASP A 43 3.99 -5.31 0.80
CA ASP A 43 4.17 -4.20 -0.15
C ASP A 43 2.94 -3.30 -0.21
N VAL A 44 1.75 -3.91 -0.26
CA VAL A 44 0.47 -3.18 -0.19
C VAL A 44 0.40 -2.33 1.08
N ARG A 45 0.78 -2.88 2.23
CA ARG A 45 0.76 -2.15 3.51
C ARG A 45 1.77 -0.99 3.51
N GLU A 46 2.96 -1.22 2.99
CA GLU A 46 4.00 -0.18 2.89
C GLU A 46 3.58 0.95 1.94
N LEU A 47 2.99 0.63 0.79
CA LEU A 47 2.46 1.61 -0.16
C LEU A 47 1.38 2.48 0.48
N PHE A 48 0.44 1.88 1.22
CA PHE A 48 -0.58 2.64 1.96
C PHE A 48 0.04 3.57 3.02
N LEU A 49 1.02 3.10 3.78
CA LEU A 49 1.72 3.92 4.77
C LEU A 49 2.46 5.09 4.12
N LYS A 50 3.10 4.86 2.97
CA LYS A 50 3.81 5.90 2.21
C LYS A 50 2.84 6.98 1.72
N ILE A 51 1.71 6.59 1.14
CA ILE A 51 0.64 7.52 0.74
C ILE A 51 0.17 8.34 1.94
N TYR A 52 -0.18 7.67 3.05
CA TYR A 52 -0.67 8.34 4.26
C TYR A 52 0.33 9.33 4.84
N ASN A 53 1.61 8.94 4.94
CA ASN A 53 2.65 9.81 5.48
C ASN A 53 2.90 11.04 4.59
N TYR A 54 2.82 10.88 3.27
CA TYR A 54 2.93 12.00 2.34
C TYR A 54 1.75 12.97 2.49
N GLU A 55 0.51 12.47 2.52
CA GLU A 55 -0.68 13.29 2.73
C GLU A 55 -0.61 14.02 4.09
N LYS A 56 -0.21 13.32 5.16
CA LYS A 56 -0.01 13.93 6.48
C LYS A 56 1.07 15.01 6.46
N SER A 57 2.19 14.79 5.75
CA SER A 57 3.24 15.79 5.58
C SER A 57 2.72 17.03 4.84
N LYS A 58 1.87 16.86 3.83
CA LYS A 58 1.22 17.99 3.15
C LYS A 58 0.21 18.71 4.03
N CYS A 59 -0.63 18.01 4.79
CA CYS A 59 -1.55 18.63 5.74
C CYS A 59 -0.80 19.39 6.84
N GLY A 60 0.33 18.88 7.31
CA GLY A 60 1.21 19.58 8.27
C GLY A 60 1.82 20.87 7.71
N LYS A 61 1.97 21.00 6.39
CA LYS A 61 2.43 22.25 5.75
C LYS A 61 1.38 23.36 5.71
N TYR A 62 0.09 23.04 5.85
CA TYR A 62 -0.98 24.05 5.87
C TYR A 62 -1.27 24.60 7.28
N TYR A 63 -0.91 23.87 8.34
CA TYR A 63 -1.15 24.29 9.73
C TYR A 63 0.13 24.76 10.47
N GLY A 64 1.28 24.83 9.78
CA GLY A 64 2.56 25.31 10.32
C GLY A 64 2.84 26.80 10.09
N SER A 65 1.81 27.61 9.82
CA SER A 65 1.91 29.07 9.72
C SER A 65 0.77 29.70 10.50
N ILE A 66 0.94 29.74 11.83
CA ILE A 66 0.23 30.68 12.72
C ILE A 66 1.30 31.27 13.63
#